data_AF-A0A330GKI7-F1
#
_entry.id   AF-A0A330GKI7-F1
#
_cell.length_a   1.000
_cell.length_b   1.000
_cell.length_c   1.000
_cell.angle_alpha   90.00
_cell.angle_beta   90.00
_cell.angle_gamma   90.00
#
_symmetry.space_group_name_H-M   'P 1'
#
loop_
_entity.id
_entity.type
_entity.pdbx_description
1 polymer ?
#
loop_
_entity_poly.entity_id
_entity_poly.type
_entity_poly.pdbx_seq_one_letter_code
_entity_poly.pdbx_strand_id
1 'polypeptide(L)'
;MTAAGTEDAERLAQLHKQLLADDSIQFGLPAFVRPEPPQWLKPLLDGLAKLGPYMIYLFWGAVIIGVAIIAFLLLLEAQGIAWRLPWRRKRQEIEEKEEWRPDAGVAQVLLSEADALAARGEFDEAVHLLLRRSVADIATRIPDFLRPSLTARDIAAAGSIPSRPRAAFSEIARIVEAALFARRPVGAEGWQQARGAYERFAFRDAWA
;
A
#
# COMPACT_ATOMS: atom_id res chain seq x y z
N MET A 1 -8.94 -49.00 -48.29
CA MET A 1 -8.66 -48.35 -46.99
C MET A 1 -8.14 -49.43 -46.05
N THR A 2 -6.97 -50.03 -46.29
CA THR A 2 -5.56 -49.59 -46.18
C THR A 2 -4.98 -49.92 -44.80
N ALA A 3 -4.09 -50.93 -44.77
CA ALA A 3 -3.26 -51.34 -43.63
C ALA A 3 -2.46 -50.19 -42.97
N ALA A 4 -2.26 -49.08 -43.68
CA ALA A 4 -1.71 -47.86 -43.10
C ALA A 4 -2.54 -47.30 -41.93
N GLY A 5 -3.88 -47.42 -41.99
CA GLY A 5 -4.75 -46.92 -40.92
C GLY A 5 -4.68 -47.74 -39.62
N THR A 6 -4.28 -49.01 -39.71
CA THR A 6 -4.08 -49.86 -38.52
C THR A 6 -2.74 -49.57 -37.85
N GLU A 7 -1.69 -49.30 -38.62
CA GLU A 7 -0.37 -48.89 -38.09
C GLU A 7 -0.45 -47.55 -37.35
N ASP A 8 -1.17 -46.57 -37.91
CA ASP A 8 -1.39 -45.26 -37.27
C ASP A 8 -2.18 -45.39 -35.96
N ALA A 9 -3.17 -46.29 -35.92
CA ALA A 9 -3.96 -46.55 -34.71
C ALA A 9 -3.11 -47.21 -33.60
N GLU A 10 -2.24 -48.15 -33.95
CA GLU A 10 -1.31 -48.77 -33.01
C GLU A 10 -0.30 -47.75 -32.47
N ARG A 11 0.21 -46.87 -33.33
CA ARG A 11 1.11 -45.79 -32.94
C ARG A 11 0.44 -44.79 -32.00
N LEU A 12 -0.80 -44.39 -32.28
CA LEU A 12 -1.59 -43.52 -31.39
C LEU A 12 -1.84 -44.19 -30.04
N ALA A 13 -2.16 -45.49 -30.02
CA ALA A 13 -2.34 -46.23 -28.78
C ALA A 13 -1.05 -46.30 -27.94
N GLN A 14 0.12 -46.42 -28.58
CA GLN A 14 1.41 -46.38 -27.90
C GLN A 14 1.72 -44.99 -27.33
N LEU A 15 1.50 -43.92 -28.11
CA LEU A 15 1.71 -42.55 -27.64
C LEU A 15 0.75 -42.18 -26.50
N HIS A 16 -0.50 -42.62 -26.56
CA HIS A 16 -1.46 -42.43 -25.47
C HIS A 16 -1.04 -43.17 -24.19
N LYS A 17 -0.50 -44.40 -24.32
CA LYS A 17 0.06 -45.12 -23.16
C LYS A 17 1.29 -44.43 -22.58
N GLN A 18 2.16 -43.88 -23.42
CA GLN A 18 3.32 -43.10 -22.97
C GLN A 18 2.89 -41.81 -22.25
N LEU A 19 1.88 -41.12 -22.78
CA LEU A 19 1.33 -39.91 -22.17
C LEU A 19 0.74 -40.22 -20.78
N LEU A 20 -0.06 -41.27 -20.64
CA LEU A 20 -0.65 -41.67 -19.37
C LEU A 20 0.36 -42.17 -18.34
N ALA A 21 1.55 -42.63 -18.78
CA ALA A 21 2.64 -43.08 -17.91
C ALA A 21 3.63 -41.95 -17.57
N ASP A 22 3.43 -40.74 -18.11
CA ASP A 22 4.30 -39.61 -17.83
C ASP A 22 3.96 -38.99 -16.46
N ASP A 23 4.80 -39.27 -15.46
CA ASP A 23 4.65 -38.76 -14.10
C ASP A 23 4.85 -37.24 -13.99
N SER A 24 5.32 -36.56 -15.05
CA SER A 24 5.37 -35.10 -15.09
C SER A 24 4.00 -34.46 -15.33
N ILE A 25 3.02 -35.24 -15.79
CA ILE A 25 1.68 -34.77 -16.14
C ILE A 25 0.66 -35.34 -15.15
N GLN A 26 0.02 -34.45 -14.41
CA GLN A 26 -1.02 -34.82 -13.47
C GLN A 26 -2.37 -35.01 -14.20
N PHE A 27 -2.80 -36.26 -14.40
CA PHE A 27 -4.10 -36.59 -15.01
C PHE A 27 -5.28 -36.56 -14.04
N GLY A 28 -5.03 -36.52 -12.73
CA GLY A 28 -6.05 -36.49 -11.69
C GLY A 28 -5.66 -35.63 -10.50
N LEU A 29 -6.63 -34.90 -9.94
CA LEU A 29 -6.42 -34.22 -8.66
C LEU A 29 -6.34 -35.27 -7.54
N PRO A 30 -5.28 -35.31 -6.71
CA PRO A 30 -5.27 -36.16 -5.53
C PRO A 30 -6.37 -35.67 -4.57
N ALA A 31 -7.06 -36.62 -3.94
CA ALA A 31 -8.00 -36.29 -2.87
C ALA A 31 -7.23 -35.62 -1.73
N PHE A 32 -7.74 -34.48 -1.25
CA PHE A 32 -7.14 -33.79 -0.11
C PHE A 32 -7.26 -34.65 1.14
N VAL A 33 -6.11 -35.12 1.66
CA VAL A 33 -6.03 -35.79 2.96
C VAL A 33 -5.75 -34.72 4.01
N ARG A 34 -6.65 -34.55 4.99
CA ARG A 34 -6.41 -33.63 6.10
C ARG A 34 -5.20 -34.15 6.90
N PRO A 35 -4.08 -33.41 6.97
CA PRO A 35 -2.94 -33.84 7.77
C PRO A 35 -3.34 -33.87 9.24
N GLU A 36 -2.95 -34.93 9.95
CA GLU A 36 -3.08 -34.95 11.41
C GLU A 36 -2.14 -33.90 12.01
N PRO A 37 -2.56 -33.19 13.08
CA PRO A 37 -1.71 -32.23 13.74
C PRO A 37 -0.44 -32.93 14.26
N PRO A 38 0.74 -32.28 14.10
CA PRO A 38 2.01 -32.88 14.50
C PRO A 38 2.01 -33.18 16.01
N GLN A 39 2.68 -34.27 16.40
CA GLN A 39 2.57 -34.82 17.76
C GLN A 39 2.99 -33.83 18.86
N TRP A 40 3.92 -32.91 18.58
CA TRP A 40 4.34 -31.87 19.51
C TRP A 40 3.26 -30.81 19.78
N LEU A 41 2.29 -30.64 18.88
CA LEU A 41 1.23 -29.64 18.99
C LEU A 41 0.02 -30.16 19.79
N LYS A 42 -0.17 -31.49 19.85
CA LYS A 42 -1.22 -32.16 20.62
C LYS A 42 -1.28 -31.69 22.09
N PRO A 43 -0.17 -31.67 22.87
CA PRO A 43 -0.24 -31.22 24.27
C PRO A 43 -0.62 -29.74 24.43
N LEU A 44 -0.24 -28.87 23.47
CA LEU A 44 -0.60 -27.46 23.48
C LEU A 44 -2.10 -27.27 23.18
N LEU A 45 -2.62 -27.98 22.17
CA LEU A 45 -4.04 -27.97 21.82
C LEU A 45 -4.90 -28.49 22.98
N ASP A 46 -4.48 -29.57 23.63
CA ASP A 46 -5.19 -30.14 24.78
C ASP A 46 -5.17 -29.20 26.00
N GLY A 47 -4.05 -28.49 26.21
CA GLY A 47 -3.94 -27.45 27.23
C GLY A 47 -4.87 -26.27 26.95
N LEU A 48 -4.94 -25.80 25.71
CA LEU A 48 -5.81 -24.71 25.31
C LEU A 48 -7.29 -25.11 25.36
N ALA A 49 -7.62 -26.35 24.98
CA ALA A 49 -8.98 -26.89 25.06
C ALA A 49 -9.51 -26.93 26.51
N LYS A 50 -8.64 -27.25 27.49
CA LYS A 50 -8.97 -27.17 28.93
C LYS A 50 -9.22 -25.74 29.40
N LEU A 51 -8.61 -24.76 28.74
CA LEU A 51 -8.80 -23.34 29.00
C LEU A 51 -10.05 -22.76 28.34
N GLY A 52 -10.63 -23.46 27.35
CA GLY A 52 -11.81 -23.06 26.60
C GLY A 52 -12.98 -22.55 27.46
N PRO A 53 -13.40 -23.26 28.53
CA PRO A 53 -14.47 -22.80 29.42
C PRO A 53 -14.12 -21.50 30.16
N TYR A 54 -12.83 -21.27 30.44
CA TYR A 54 -12.35 -20.08 31.15
C TYR A 54 -12.17 -18.86 30.24
N MET A 55 -12.03 -19.06 28.93
CA MET A 55 -11.95 -17.99 27.94
C MET A 55 -13.20 -17.12 27.92
N ILE A 56 -14.37 -17.67 28.27
CA ILE A 56 -15.61 -16.91 28.40
C ILE A 56 -15.49 -15.88 29.53
N TYR A 57 -14.96 -16.28 30.69
CA TYR A 57 -14.75 -15.35 31.80
C TYR A 57 -13.66 -14.32 31.49
N LEU A 58 -12.59 -14.72 30.79
CA LEU A 58 -11.55 -13.79 30.34
C LEU A 58 -12.12 -12.75 29.36
N PHE A 59 -12.96 -13.19 28.41
CA PHE A 59 -13.61 -12.32 27.44
C PHE A 59 -14.52 -11.30 28.14
N TRP A 60 -15.40 -11.75 29.03
CA TRP A 60 -16.26 -10.85 29.79
C TRP A 60 -15.46 -9.94 30.72
N GLY A 61 -14.36 -10.42 31.30
CA GLY A 61 -13.41 -9.59 32.05
C GLY A 61 -12.82 -8.47 31.18
N ALA A 62 -12.37 -8.79 29.98
CA ALA A 62 -11.85 -7.81 29.03
C ALA A 62 -12.92 -6.80 28.58
N VAL A 63 -14.16 -7.26 28.36
CA VAL A 63 -15.30 -6.39 28.04
C VAL A 63 -15.60 -5.43 29.20
N ILE A 64 -15.67 -5.94 30.44
CA ILE A 64 -15.91 -5.12 31.63
C ILE A 64 -14.80 -4.08 31.80
N ILE A 65 -13.54 -4.47 31.63
CA ILE A 65 -12.39 -3.55 31.66
C ILE A 65 -12.52 -2.50 30.55
N GLY A 66 -12.86 -2.90 29.33
CA GLY A 66 -13.05 -1.98 28.21
C GLY A 66 -14.16 -0.96 28.48
N VAL A 67 -15.30 -1.41 28.99
CA VAL A 67 -16.42 -0.53 29.38
C VAL A 67 -16.02 0.39 30.53
N ALA A 68 -15.29 -0.12 31.53
CA ALA A 68 -14.79 0.68 32.64
C ALA A 68 -13.81 1.76 32.16
N ILE A 69 -12.92 1.45 31.22
CA ILE A 69 -12.02 2.43 30.59
C ILE A 69 -12.81 3.49 29.84
N ILE A 70 -13.79 3.10 29.02
CA ILE A 70 -14.62 4.07 28.29
C ILE A 70 -15.39 4.97 29.26
N ALA A 71 -16.02 4.41 30.30
CA ALA A 71 -16.73 5.17 31.31
C ALA A 71 -15.78 6.11 32.08
N PHE A 72 -14.57 5.64 32.41
CA PHE A 72 -13.53 6.45 33.05
C PHE A 72 -13.06 7.60 32.15
N LEU A 73 -12.84 7.37 30.86
CA LEU A 73 -12.49 8.41 29.90
C LEU A 73 -13.61 9.45 29.73
N LEU A 74 -14.87 9.01 29.70
CA LEU A 74 -16.03 9.91 29.65
C LEU A 74 -16.14 10.76 30.92
N LEU A 75 -15.86 10.18 32.10
CA LEU A 75 -15.83 10.92 33.36
C LEU A 75 -14.70 11.94 33.39
N LEU A 76 -13.50 11.59 32.91
CA LEU A 76 -12.37 12.51 32.81
C LEU A 76 -12.67 13.68 31.87
N GLU A 77 -13.28 13.42 30.71
CA GLU A 77 -13.70 14.46 29.75
C GLU A 77 -14.79 15.36 30.38
N ALA A 78 -15.78 14.78 31.06
CA ALA A 78 -16.87 15.51 31.71
C ALA A 78 -16.40 16.38 32.90
N GLN A 79 -15.33 15.98 33.60
CA GLN A 79 -14.72 16.76 34.68
C GLN A 79 -13.85 17.91 34.17
N GLY A 80 -13.77 18.14 32.86
CA GLY A 80 -12.97 19.23 32.28
C GLY A 80 -11.48 19.08 32.57
N ILE A 81 -11.04 17.89 32.98
CA ILE A 81 -9.64 17.53 33.10
C ILE A 81 -9.16 17.37 31.67
N ALA A 82 -8.85 18.51 31.05
CA ALA A 82 -8.27 18.60 29.73
C ALA A 82 -6.93 17.87 29.76
N TRP A 83 -6.97 16.55 29.53
CA TRP A 83 -5.85 15.79 29.03
C TRP A 83 -5.54 16.38 27.67
N ARG A 84 -4.68 17.39 27.69
CA ARG A 84 -4.03 17.94 26.51
C ARG A 84 -3.12 16.83 25.98
N LEU A 85 -3.72 15.87 25.26
CA LEU A 85 -3.01 14.88 24.48
C LEU A 85 -2.03 15.68 23.61
N PRO A 86 -0.71 15.45 23.70
CA PRO A 86 0.30 16.29 23.05
C PRO A 86 0.21 16.26 21.51
N TRP A 87 -0.66 15.40 20.96
CA TRP A 87 -0.95 15.24 19.54
C TRP A 87 -2.11 16.13 19.03
N ARG A 88 -2.81 16.85 19.90
CA ARG A 88 -3.83 17.85 19.53
C ARG A 88 -3.37 19.27 19.91
N ARG A 89 -2.39 19.78 19.17
CA ARG A 89 -2.16 21.23 18.98
C ARG A 89 -2.17 21.45 17.47
N LYS A 90 -2.90 22.37 16.86
CA LYS A 90 -3.57 23.58 17.35
C LYS A 90 -4.53 24.04 16.23
N ARG A 91 -5.84 24.01 16.43
CA ARG A 91 -6.77 24.86 15.67
C ARG A 91 -7.28 25.92 16.63
N GLN A 92 -6.57 27.03 16.66
CA GLN A 92 -7.00 28.26 17.31
C GLN A 92 -7.24 29.27 16.20
N GLU A 93 -8.48 29.74 16.17
CA GLU A 93 -8.98 31.05 15.70
C GLU A 93 -8.19 31.75 14.60
N ILE A 94 -8.83 31.82 13.44
CA ILE A 94 -8.46 32.72 12.35
C ILE A 94 -9.25 33.99 12.57
N GLU A 95 -8.62 34.98 13.17
CA GLU A 95 -8.94 36.37 12.93
C GLU A 95 -7.62 37.10 12.63
N GLU A 96 -7.68 37.89 11.56
CA GLU A 96 -6.68 38.83 11.03
C GLU A 96 -5.57 38.30 10.10
N LYS A 97 -5.63 38.90 8.89
CA LYS A 97 -4.66 38.91 7.79
C LYS A 97 -3.23 39.12 8.30
N GLU A 98 -2.43 38.07 8.19
CA GLU A 98 -1.12 38.16 7.57
C GLU A 98 -0.91 36.90 6.72
N GLU A 99 -0.10 37.05 5.69
CA GLU A 99 0.19 36.11 4.62
C GLU A 99 0.83 34.82 5.14
N TRP A 100 0.02 33.94 5.74
CA TRP A 100 0.44 32.63 6.22
C TRP A 100 0.65 31.69 5.01
N ARG A 101 1.89 31.66 4.51
CA ARG A 101 2.47 30.62 3.63
C ARG A 101 3.18 29.55 4.47
N PRO A 102 2.48 28.58 5.07
CA PRO A 102 3.15 27.34 5.42
C PRO A 102 3.44 26.59 4.09
N ASP A 103 4.51 25.80 4.04
CA ASP A 103 4.84 24.81 2.98
C ASP A 103 5.78 25.24 1.83
N ALA A 104 6.22 26.51 1.70
CA ALA A 104 7.21 26.86 0.67
C ALA A 104 8.64 26.37 1.02
N GLY A 105 9.05 26.54 2.30
CA GLY A 105 10.40 26.18 2.73
C GLY A 105 10.67 24.67 2.72
N VAL A 106 9.68 23.85 3.08
CA VAL A 106 9.82 22.38 3.06
C VAL A 106 9.89 21.85 1.64
N ALA A 107 9.02 22.36 0.74
CA ALA A 107 9.09 22.04 -0.68
C ALA A 107 10.41 22.51 -1.32
N GLN A 108 10.94 23.68 -0.94
CA GLN A 108 12.23 24.19 -1.43
C GLN A 108 13.42 23.36 -0.95
N VAL A 109 13.46 22.97 0.32
CA VAL A 109 14.51 22.08 0.84
C VAL A 109 14.49 20.75 0.11
N LEU A 110 13.31 20.15 -0.10
CA LEU A 110 13.20 18.91 -0.84
C LEU A 110 13.57 19.04 -2.32
N LEU A 111 13.17 20.14 -2.97
CA LEU A 111 13.60 20.43 -4.34
C LEU A 111 15.13 20.56 -4.43
N SER A 112 15.78 21.13 -3.41
CA SER A 112 17.24 21.22 -3.37
C SER A 112 17.93 19.85 -3.23
N GLU A 113 17.34 18.91 -2.48
CA GLU A 113 17.83 17.53 -2.39
C GLU A 113 17.68 16.80 -3.73
N ALA A 114 16.53 16.95 -4.39
CA ALA A 114 16.28 16.39 -5.70
C ALA A 114 17.20 17.02 -6.77
N ASP A 115 17.47 18.33 -6.70
CA ASP A 115 18.44 19.02 -7.54
C ASP A 115 19.87 18.50 -7.34
N ALA A 116 20.25 18.20 -6.11
CA ALA A 116 21.57 17.64 -5.81
C ALA A 116 21.77 16.24 -6.42
N LEU A 117 20.71 15.41 -6.47
CA LEU A 117 20.70 14.12 -7.15
C LEU A 117 20.79 14.32 -8.68
N ALA A 118 19.96 15.21 -9.23
CA ALA A 118 19.98 15.53 -10.66
C ALA A 118 21.34 16.10 -11.12
N ALA A 119 22.02 16.89 -10.28
CA ALA A 119 23.36 17.42 -10.56
C ALA A 119 24.45 16.33 -10.66
N ARG A 120 24.22 15.16 -10.05
CA ARG A 120 25.09 13.98 -10.16
C ARG A 120 24.78 13.11 -11.38
N GLY A 121 23.73 13.45 -12.14
CA GLY A 121 23.21 12.64 -13.23
C GLY A 121 22.24 11.55 -12.78
N GLU A 122 21.88 11.51 -11.49
CA GLU A 122 20.96 10.53 -10.89
C GLU A 122 19.51 11.01 -11.05
N PHE A 123 19.05 11.12 -12.30
CA PHE A 123 17.72 11.65 -12.61
C PHE A 123 16.59 10.70 -12.18
N ASP A 124 16.80 9.39 -12.29
CA ASP A 124 15.81 8.38 -11.88
C ASP A 124 15.50 8.52 -10.39
N GLU A 125 16.54 8.62 -9.56
CA GLU A 125 16.48 8.82 -8.12
C GLU A 125 15.86 10.16 -7.75
N ALA A 126 16.22 11.23 -8.46
CA ALA A 126 15.65 12.56 -8.25
C ALA A 126 14.13 12.56 -8.47
N VAL A 127 13.64 11.95 -9.57
CA VAL A 127 12.20 11.86 -9.84
C VAL A 127 11.51 10.90 -8.85
N HIS A 128 12.15 9.78 -8.49
CA HIS A 128 11.62 8.87 -7.47
C HIS A 128 11.45 9.55 -6.11
N LEU A 129 12.38 10.43 -5.72
CA LEU A 129 12.28 11.23 -4.50
C LEU A 129 11.04 12.14 -4.53
N LEU A 130 10.82 12.85 -5.65
CA LEU A 130 9.62 13.69 -5.83
C LEU A 130 8.33 12.87 -5.73
N LEU A 131 8.27 11.69 -6.35
CA LEU A 131 7.09 10.82 -6.27
C LEU A 131 6.79 10.39 -4.83
N ARG A 132 7.80 9.90 -4.10
CA ARG A 132 7.64 9.47 -2.70
C ARG A 132 7.15 10.61 -1.83
N ARG A 133 7.70 11.80 -2.04
CA ARG A 133 7.27 12.98 -1.29
C ARG A 133 5.82 13.35 -1.59
N SER A 134 5.43 13.37 -2.86
CA SER A 134 4.05 13.64 -3.25
C SER A 134 3.06 12.65 -2.62
N VAL A 135 3.42 11.36 -2.53
CA VAL A 135 2.59 10.35 -1.85
C VAL A 135 2.47 10.66 -0.35
N ALA A 136 3.56 11.04 0.33
CA ALA A 136 3.52 11.44 1.74
C ALA A 136 2.67 12.70 1.98
N ASP A 137 2.73 13.66 1.05
CA ASP A 137 1.94 14.89 1.08
C ASP A 137 0.44 14.61 0.86
N ILE A 138 0.09 13.63 0.02
CA ILE A 138 -1.28 13.12 -0.14
C ILE A 138 -1.72 12.41 1.14
N ALA A 139 -0.86 11.57 1.75
CA ALA A 139 -1.17 10.83 2.99
C ALA A 139 -1.53 11.78 4.14
N THR A 140 -0.84 12.91 4.21
CA THR A 140 -1.06 13.93 5.24
C THR A 140 -2.37 14.68 5.02
N ARG A 141 -2.75 14.93 3.76
CA ARG A 141 -3.96 15.69 3.40
C ARG A 141 -5.22 14.82 3.39
N ILE A 142 -5.11 13.55 3.01
CA ILE A 142 -6.23 12.60 2.84
C ILE A 142 -5.86 11.23 3.46
N PRO A 143 -5.82 11.13 4.79
CA PRO A 143 -5.30 9.94 5.49
C PRO A 143 -6.13 8.69 5.25
N ASP A 144 -7.45 8.80 5.11
CA ASP A 144 -8.35 7.65 4.95
C ASP A 144 -8.29 7.04 3.54
N PHE A 145 -7.71 7.75 2.58
CA PHE A 145 -7.67 7.32 1.18
C PHE A 145 -6.52 6.35 0.89
N LEU A 146 -5.32 6.61 1.41
CA LEU A 146 -4.13 5.84 1.05
C LEU A 146 -4.08 4.49 1.77
N ARG A 147 -3.91 3.42 0.98
CA ARG A 147 -3.68 2.05 1.46
C ARG A 147 -2.33 1.54 0.94
N PRO A 148 -1.61 0.69 1.70
CA PRO A 148 -0.32 0.14 1.25
C PRO A 148 -0.36 -0.62 -0.08
N SER A 149 -1.53 -1.09 -0.50
CA SER A 149 -1.73 -1.82 -1.76
C SER A 149 -1.87 -0.93 -2.99
N LEU A 150 -1.98 0.41 -2.84
CA LEU A 150 -2.21 1.31 -3.97
C LEU A 150 -0.91 1.61 -4.72
N THR A 151 -0.97 1.51 -6.04
CA THR A 151 0.12 1.95 -6.93
C THR A 151 0.07 3.45 -7.18
N ALA A 152 1.16 4.02 -7.72
CA ALA A 152 1.18 5.43 -8.14
C ALA A 152 0.06 5.72 -9.17
N ARG A 153 -0.18 4.81 -10.11
CA ARG A 153 -1.31 4.89 -11.05
C ARG A 153 -2.67 4.90 -10.37
N ASP A 154 -2.89 4.07 -9.35
CA ASP A 154 -4.16 4.02 -8.62
C ASP A 154 -4.42 5.33 -7.86
N ILE A 155 -3.37 5.87 -7.22
CA ILE A 155 -3.42 7.17 -6.53
C ILE A 155 -3.71 8.30 -7.53
N ALA A 156 -3.09 8.26 -8.71
CA ALA A 156 -3.29 9.25 -9.78
C ALA A 156 -4.71 9.24 -10.39
N ALA A 157 -5.43 8.11 -10.29
CA ALA A 157 -6.80 7.97 -10.77
C ALA A 157 -7.87 8.37 -9.73
N ALA A 158 -7.47 8.68 -8.50
CA ALA A 158 -8.39 8.86 -7.39
C ALA A 158 -9.23 10.14 -7.46
N GLY A 159 -10.55 10.00 -7.44
CA GLY A 159 -11.48 11.14 -7.42
C GLY A 159 -11.48 11.95 -6.11
N SER A 160 -10.87 11.43 -5.05
CA SER A 160 -10.69 12.12 -3.76
C SER A 160 -9.67 13.26 -3.81
N ILE A 161 -8.77 13.25 -4.80
CA ILE A 161 -7.74 14.27 -4.99
C ILE A 161 -8.28 15.37 -5.93
N PRO A 162 -8.14 16.68 -5.57
CA PRO A 162 -8.54 17.78 -6.45
C PRO A 162 -7.90 17.68 -7.85
N SER A 163 -8.60 18.17 -8.86
CA SER A 163 -8.23 17.95 -10.28
C SER A 163 -6.82 18.41 -10.64
N ARG A 164 -6.40 19.56 -10.13
CA ARG A 164 -5.10 20.17 -10.41
C ARG A 164 -3.91 19.39 -9.82
N PRO A 165 -3.86 19.08 -8.51
CA PRO A 165 -2.78 18.29 -7.92
C PRO A 165 -2.83 16.85 -8.40
N ARG A 166 -4.01 16.30 -8.69
CA ARG A 166 -4.14 15.00 -9.33
C ARG A 166 -3.45 14.97 -10.69
N ALA A 167 -3.70 15.95 -11.56
CA ALA A 167 -3.05 16.04 -12.87
C ALA A 167 -1.52 16.17 -12.76
N ALA A 168 -1.03 17.00 -11.84
CA ALA A 168 0.40 17.15 -11.58
C ALA A 168 1.04 15.85 -11.05
N PHE A 169 0.38 15.16 -10.12
CA PHE A 169 0.83 13.87 -9.61
C PHE A 169 0.84 12.78 -10.70
N SER A 170 -0.18 12.73 -11.56
CA SER A 170 -0.25 11.80 -12.69
C SER A 170 0.93 11.94 -13.65
N GLU A 171 1.41 13.17 -13.86
CA GLU A 171 2.56 13.45 -14.71
C GLU A 171 3.85 12.88 -14.12
N ILE A 172 4.10 13.11 -12.83
CA ILE A 172 5.25 12.55 -12.09
C ILE A 172 5.19 11.01 -12.12
N ALA A 173 4.02 10.44 -11.79
CA ALA A 173 3.82 8.99 -11.77
C ALA A 173 4.12 8.35 -13.14
N ARG A 174 3.65 8.96 -14.24
CA ARG A 174 3.90 8.46 -15.59
C ARG A 174 5.40 8.46 -15.96
N ILE A 175 6.15 9.49 -15.55
CA ILE A 175 7.60 9.57 -15.81
C ILE A 175 8.32 8.45 -15.05
N VAL A 176 8.01 8.28 -13.77
CA VAL A 176 8.60 7.21 -12.94
C VAL A 176 8.25 5.83 -13.47
N GLU A 177 6.98 5.59 -13.83
CA GLU A 177 6.54 4.29 -14.35
C GLU A 177 7.21 3.95 -15.68
N ALA A 178 7.42 4.95 -16.56
CA ALA A 178 8.17 4.74 -17.80
C ALA A 178 9.63 4.34 -17.50
N ALA A 179 10.26 4.95 -16.51
CA ALA A 179 11.62 4.61 -16.11
C ALA A 179 11.71 3.20 -15.50
N LEU A 180 10.83 2.91 -14.55
CA LEU A 180 10.82 1.64 -13.82
C LEU A 180 10.41 0.46 -14.71
N PHE A 181 9.38 0.62 -15.54
CA PHE A 181 8.78 -0.50 -16.28
C PHE A 181 9.22 -0.57 -17.74
N ALA A 182 9.47 0.56 -18.41
CA ALA A 182 9.84 0.57 -19.82
C ALA A 182 11.37 0.56 -20.06
N ARG A 183 12.18 0.48 -18.99
CA ARG A 183 13.66 0.59 -19.03
C ARG A 183 14.12 1.82 -19.83
N ARG A 184 13.37 2.93 -19.73
CA ARG A 184 13.72 4.21 -20.36
C ARG A 184 14.25 5.14 -19.27
N PRO A 185 15.58 5.29 -19.10
CA PRO A 185 16.11 6.12 -18.04
C PRO A 185 15.57 7.54 -18.16
N VAL A 186 15.29 8.18 -17.03
CA VAL A 186 14.90 9.58 -16.98
C VAL A 186 16.11 10.40 -17.46
N GLY A 187 15.94 11.12 -18.56
CA GLY A 187 16.91 12.13 -19.00
C GLY A 187 16.65 13.47 -18.34
N ALA A 188 17.53 14.45 -18.62
CA ALA A 188 17.37 15.82 -18.13
C ALA A 188 16.00 16.43 -18.46
N GLU A 189 15.43 16.12 -19.65
CA GLU A 189 14.08 16.56 -20.02
C GLU A 189 12.99 15.95 -19.12
N GLY A 190 13.09 14.66 -18.82
CA GLY A 190 12.14 13.98 -17.93
C GLY A 190 12.23 14.50 -16.49
N TRP A 191 13.45 14.82 -16.04
CA TRP A 191 13.68 15.50 -14.76
C TRP A 191 13.00 16.88 -14.71
N GLN A 192 13.21 17.74 -15.71
CA GLN A 192 12.61 19.07 -15.74
C GLN A 192 11.07 19.02 -15.78
N GLN A 193 10.49 18.07 -16.51
CA GLN A 193 9.04 17.83 -16.50
C GLN A 193 8.54 17.43 -15.11
N ALA A 194 9.20 16.47 -14.46
CA ALA A 194 8.83 16.01 -13.12
C ALA A 194 8.96 17.11 -12.06
N ARG A 195 10.03 17.93 -12.14
CA ARG A 195 10.23 19.08 -11.26
C ARG A 195 9.09 20.09 -11.40
N GLY A 196 8.78 20.51 -12.63
CA GLY A 196 7.70 21.46 -12.87
C GLY A 196 6.33 20.92 -12.45
N ALA A 197 6.11 19.62 -12.60
CA ALA A 197 4.91 18.96 -12.09
C ALA A 197 4.87 18.98 -10.55
N TYR A 198 5.98 18.71 -9.86
CA TYR A 198 6.04 18.78 -8.40
C TYR A 198 5.79 20.21 -7.87
N GLU A 199 6.34 21.23 -8.53
CA GLU A 199 6.05 22.63 -8.19
C GLU A 199 4.54 22.91 -8.28
N ARG A 200 3.89 22.54 -9.39
CA ARG A 200 2.43 22.67 -9.55
C ARG A 200 1.63 21.88 -8.51
N PHE A 201 2.16 20.76 -8.02
CA PHE A 201 1.54 19.93 -6.98
C PHE A 201 1.70 20.54 -5.59
N ALA A 202 2.86 21.10 -5.28
CA ALA A 202 3.22 21.60 -3.95
C ALA A 202 2.59 22.96 -3.62
N PHE A 203 2.29 23.80 -4.62
CA PHE A 203 1.66 25.09 -4.38
C PHE A 203 0.24 24.94 -3.80
N ARG A 204 -0.02 25.66 -2.69
CA ARG A 204 -1.27 25.56 -1.91
C ARG A 204 -2.53 25.87 -2.73
N ASP A 205 -2.44 26.75 -3.73
CA ASP A 205 -3.53 27.09 -4.65
C ASP A 205 -4.00 25.89 -5.49
N ALA A 206 -3.17 24.85 -5.63
CA ALA A 206 -3.57 23.62 -6.29
C ALA A 206 -4.56 22.80 -5.45
N TRP A 207 -4.46 22.89 -4.13
CA TRP A 207 -5.23 22.09 -3.17
C TRP A 207 -6.41 22.84 -2.55
N ALA A 208 -6.69 24.06 -3.01
CA ALA A 208 -7.80 24.89 -2.59
C ALA A 208 -9.15 24.42 -3.16
#